data_AF-A0A9E6PPD3-F1
#
_entry.id   AF-A0A9E6PPD3-F1
#
_cell.length_a   1.000
_cell.length_b   1.000
_cell.length_c   1.000
_cell.angle_alpha   90.00
_cell.angle_beta   90.00
_cell.angle_gamma   90.00
#
_symmetry.space_group_name_H-M   'P 1'
#
loop_
_entity.id
_entity.type
_entity.pdbx_description
1 polymer ?
#
loop_
_entity_poly.entity_id
_entity_poly.type
_entity_poly.pdbx_seq_one_letter_code
_entity_poly.pdbx_strand_id
1 'polypeptide(L)'
;MSTTHEVFTEKSLEGFVTLLKEWPNSAWGNVDAEYSVSPFISFYFPADMENHAEISLRMVDIHEEFEQLIGAPYTIAIDSEAARPYRYPRRRPDLRAQARRTSSSDYFVFSFTDEENHATSPTHAGYFWRSWIETDDDLKTAYSSIVFYYRWQWWLDNRDAWRRFVLKTIDLLGAHQVYSGFAMANPLEFGTRGAVSAWERSLTPHFYGLDIEYAYSMDDELLKGIRPPTWAFLLSDHWREKLDLTREQVREALDHPGIGITELRSGQWIELGEQPELYPAKSGVPKLPRILNQLLKPIRNDDLGLLGFGQWDGDPNERFTDADSRRWLARFDADSDWPTPTTRWLPFHPLPSDPVPAKRLPSAASGTPCLQDGWWFVAHRPYSRQAFKQGETLPALPAESGDEQVIWQLDTDQTPSRHASSGEPAPREGRWELESDPYTECTRQLNAPLPYHEYRAVRWRWTEGGTRARSGELCPWPGTWTCEYRPGNDQYLEYKDPMPTIDGDKVLWVWVDLKNIIT
;
A
#
# COMPACT_ATOMS: atom_id res chain seq x y z
N MET A 1 -7.08 -12.09 -19.32
CA MET A 1 -8.36 -12.79 -19.56
C MET A 1 -9.18 -12.06 -20.62
N SER A 2 -9.75 -12.84 -21.53
CA SER A 2 -10.97 -12.64 -22.33
C SER A 2 -12.10 -11.77 -21.76
N THR A 3 -12.25 -10.46 -21.99
CA THR A 3 -13.51 -9.77 -21.64
C THR A 3 -14.37 -9.61 -22.89
N THR A 4 -15.53 -10.27 -22.91
CA THR A 4 -16.57 -10.09 -23.95
C THR A 4 -17.42 -8.83 -23.74
N HIS A 5 -17.14 -8.08 -22.69
CA HIS A 5 -17.89 -6.91 -22.25
C HIS A 5 -16.91 -5.77 -21.87
N GLU A 6 -17.38 -4.53 -21.94
CA GLU A 6 -16.65 -3.38 -21.42
C GLU A 6 -16.45 -3.53 -19.90
N VAL A 7 -15.24 -3.23 -19.42
CA VAL A 7 -14.89 -3.25 -17.98
C VAL A 7 -15.59 -2.10 -17.24
N PHE A 8 -15.78 -0.96 -17.91
CA PHE A 8 -16.45 0.21 -17.38
C PHE A 8 -17.04 1.06 -18.51
N THR A 9 -18.02 1.90 -18.16
CA THR A 9 -18.64 2.86 -19.08
C THR A 9 -17.90 4.21 -19.08
N GLU A 10 -18.13 5.05 -20.09
CA GLU A 10 -17.59 6.42 -20.14
C GLU A 10 -17.95 7.23 -18.88
N LYS A 11 -19.20 7.13 -18.40
CA LYS A 11 -19.64 7.77 -17.16
C LYS A 11 -18.85 7.28 -15.93
N SER A 12 -18.46 6.01 -15.92
CA SER A 12 -17.64 5.43 -14.84
C SER A 12 -16.22 6.02 -14.88
N LEU A 13 -15.64 6.16 -16.07
CA LEU A 13 -14.36 6.82 -16.27
C LEU A 13 -14.39 8.29 -15.82
N GLU A 14 -15.39 9.05 -16.25
CA GLU A 14 -15.56 10.46 -15.84
C GLU A 14 -15.69 10.62 -14.32
N GLY A 15 -16.45 9.72 -13.70
CA GLY A 15 -16.61 9.66 -12.25
C GLY A 15 -15.28 9.39 -11.54
N PHE A 16 -14.52 8.39 -12.01
CA PHE A 16 -13.23 8.06 -11.41
C PHE A 16 -12.21 9.19 -11.61
N VAL A 17 -12.14 9.78 -12.80
CA VAL A 17 -11.30 10.96 -13.09
C VAL A 17 -11.65 12.15 -12.21
N THR A 18 -12.94 12.35 -11.90
CA THR A 18 -13.36 13.41 -10.98
C THR A 18 -12.89 13.13 -9.56
N LEU A 19 -13.08 11.89 -9.10
CA LEU A 19 -12.67 11.45 -7.77
C LEU A 19 -11.15 11.55 -7.58
N LEU A 20 -10.35 11.12 -8.56
CA LEU A 20 -8.88 11.17 -8.51
C LEU A 20 -8.31 12.60 -8.49
N LYS A 21 -9.05 13.60 -8.98
CA LYS A 21 -8.66 15.01 -8.85
C LYS A 21 -8.93 15.55 -7.45
N GLU A 22 -9.95 15.04 -6.76
CA GLU A 22 -10.25 15.41 -5.37
C GLU A 22 -9.32 14.67 -4.40
N TRP A 23 -9.08 13.38 -4.64
CA TRP A 23 -8.26 12.50 -3.80
C TRP A 23 -7.53 11.45 -4.63
N PRO A 24 -6.18 11.47 -4.70
CA PRO A 24 -5.42 10.66 -5.65
C PRO A 24 -5.35 9.17 -5.29
N ASN A 25 -5.68 8.80 -4.04
CA ASN A 25 -5.81 7.41 -3.62
C ASN A 25 -7.28 7.02 -3.46
N SER A 26 -7.92 6.82 -4.60
CA SER A 26 -9.34 6.52 -4.68
C SER A 26 -9.58 5.23 -5.46
N ALA A 27 -10.71 4.60 -5.17
CA ALA A 27 -11.14 3.39 -5.83
C ALA A 27 -12.44 3.62 -6.61
N TRP A 28 -12.61 2.86 -7.70
CA TRP A 28 -13.82 2.87 -8.50
C TRP A 28 -14.17 1.47 -8.94
N GLY A 29 -15.45 1.13 -8.87
CA GLY A 29 -15.94 -0.17 -9.24
C GLY A 29 -17.38 -0.41 -8.86
N ASN A 30 -17.71 -1.69 -8.70
CA ASN A 30 -19.01 -2.15 -8.25
C ASN A 30 -18.81 -3.15 -7.09
N VAL A 31 -19.90 -3.82 -6.70
CA VAL A 31 -19.89 -4.76 -5.57
C VAL A 31 -19.01 -5.99 -5.80
N ASP A 32 -18.72 -6.32 -7.06
CA ASP A 32 -17.98 -7.52 -7.45
C ASP A 32 -16.48 -7.24 -7.70
N ALA A 33 -16.13 -6.02 -8.12
CA ALA A 33 -14.76 -5.62 -8.40
C ALA A 33 -14.58 -4.11 -8.21
N GLU A 34 -13.52 -3.72 -7.51
CA GLU A 34 -13.15 -2.33 -7.27
C GLU A 34 -11.65 -2.12 -7.47
N TYR A 35 -11.30 -1.15 -8.32
CA TYR A 35 -9.91 -0.89 -8.70
C TYR A 35 -9.47 0.47 -8.18
N SER A 36 -8.29 0.55 -7.57
CA SER A 36 -7.80 1.76 -6.94
C SER A 36 -6.52 2.27 -7.58
N VAL A 37 -6.39 3.60 -7.65
CA VAL A 37 -5.08 4.24 -7.74
C VAL A 37 -4.55 4.35 -6.32
N SER A 38 -3.32 3.93 -6.09
CA SER A 38 -2.67 3.97 -4.77
C SER A 38 -1.23 4.45 -4.90
N PRO A 39 -0.67 5.07 -3.84
CA PRO A 39 0.75 5.32 -3.82
C PRO A 39 1.49 3.97 -3.81
N PHE A 40 2.61 3.94 -4.51
CA PHE A 40 3.43 2.74 -4.63
C PHE A 40 4.91 3.07 -4.46
N ILE A 41 5.70 2.04 -4.20
CA ILE A 41 7.14 2.08 -4.48
C ILE A 41 7.60 0.73 -5.03
N SER A 42 8.40 0.76 -6.09
CA SER A 42 9.03 -0.42 -6.66
C SER A 42 10.55 -0.31 -6.64
N PHE A 43 11.20 -1.39 -6.25
CA PHE A 43 12.66 -1.55 -6.22
C PHE A 43 13.04 -2.61 -7.26
N TYR A 44 14.01 -2.31 -8.11
CA TYR A 44 14.59 -3.24 -9.07
C TYR A 44 16.09 -3.36 -8.81
N PHE A 45 16.55 -4.60 -8.61
CA PHE A 45 17.92 -4.89 -8.20
C PHE A 45 18.41 -6.17 -8.88
N PRO A 46 19.71 -6.25 -9.22
CA PRO A 46 20.28 -7.47 -9.77
C PRO A 46 20.31 -8.56 -8.68
N ALA A 47 20.10 -9.80 -9.08
CA ALA A 47 20.52 -10.95 -8.27
C ALA A 47 21.81 -11.50 -8.87
N ASP A 48 22.79 -11.84 -8.03
CA ASP A 48 23.99 -12.56 -8.48
C ASP A 48 24.01 -13.98 -7.90
N MET A 49 24.78 -14.87 -8.54
CA MET A 49 24.81 -16.28 -8.12
C MET A 49 25.40 -16.45 -6.72
N GLU A 50 26.34 -15.60 -6.33
CA GLU A 50 27.09 -15.71 -5.08
C GLU A 50 26.25 -15.24 -3.88
N ASN A 51 25.29 -14.32 -4.11
CA ASN A 51 24.51 -13.65 -3.07
C ASN A 51 23.01 -14.03 -3.06
N HIS A 52 22.53 -14.91 -3.95
CA HIS A 52 21.10 -15.21 -4.11
C HIS A 52 20.36 -15.58 -2.80
N ALA A 53 21.01 -16.30 -1.89
CA ALA A 53 20.43 -16.65 -0.59
C ALA A 53 20.40 -15.45 0.36
N GLU A 54 21.45 -14.63 0.34
CA GLU A 54 21.52 -13.40 1.15
C GLU A 54 20.48 -12.38 0.68
N ILE A 55 20.35 -12.14 -0.62
CA ILE A 55 19.35 -11.21 -1.15
C ILE A 55 17.92 -11.70 -0.86
N SER A 56 17.68 -13.02 -0.95
CA SER A 56 16.38 -13.61 -0.57
C SER A 56 16.07 -13.37 0.91
N LEU A 57 17.05 -13.53 1.80
CA LEU A 57 16.88 -13.23 3.23
C LEU A 57 16.64 -11.73 3.48
N ARG A 58 17.35 -10.85 2.77
CA ARG A 58 17.12 -9.39 2.84
C ARG A 58 15.71 -9.02 2.40
N MET A 59 15.16 -9.66 1.36
CA MET A 59 13.76 -9.45 0.95
C MET A 59 12.77 -9.78 2.08
N VAL A 60 13.03 -10.85 2.84
CA VAL A 60 12.22 -11.21 4.02
C VAL A 60 12.38 -10.17 5.13
N ASP A 61 13.59 -9.70 5.41
CA ASP A 61 13.83 -8.65 6.40
C ASP A 61 13.11 -7.34 6.03
N ILE A 62 13.17 -6.95 4.75
CA ILE A 62 12.50 -5.76 4.21
C ILE A 62 10.97 -5.90 4.32
N HIS A 63 10.43 -7.08 4.03
CA HIS A 63 9.02 -7.37 4.23
C HIS A 63 8.60 -7.20 5.70
N GLU A 64 9.31 -7.85 6.62
CA GLU A 64 8.98 -7.82 8.06
C GLU A 64 9.11 -6.39 8.63
N GLU A 65 10.11 -5.63 8.20
CA GLU A 65 10.28 -4.21 8.58
C GLU A 65 9.15 -3.34 8.04
N PHE A 66 8.79 -3.50 6.76
CA PHE A 66 7.68 -2.74 6.18
C PHE A 66 6.36 -3.09 6.86
N GLU A 67 6.07 -4.37 7.07
CA GLU A 67 4.86 -4.85 7.75
C GLU A 67 4.73 -4.22 9.15
N GLN A 68 5.81 -4.20 9.93
CA GLN A 68 5.82 -3.56 11.24
C GLN A 68 5.55 -2.05 11.13
N LEU A 69 6.16 -1.39 10.15
CA LEU A 69 6.00 0.04 9.90
C LEU A 69 4.56 0.43 9.57
N ILE A 70 3.83 -0.41 8.84
CA ILE A 70 2.41 -0.18 8.49
C ILE A 70 1.41 -0.80 9.49
N GLY A 71 1.90 -1.43 10.57
CA GLY A 71 1.05 -1.96 11.65
C GLY A 71 0.40 -3.32 11.37
N ALA A 72 1.05 -4.18 10.60
CA ALA A 72 0.62 -5.54 10.23
C ALA A 72 -0.80 -5.64 9.63
N PRO A 73 -1.07 -4.97 8.48
CA PRO A 73 -2.39 -4.89 7.87
C PRO A 73 -2.75 -6.12 7.02
N TYR A 74 -1.78 -6.98 6.68
CA TYR A 74 -2.00 -8.06 5.74
C TYR A 74 -2.94 -9.13 6.30
N THR A 75 -3.83 -9.63 5.45
CA THR A 75 -4.81 -10.69 5.79
C THR A 75 -4.66 -11.94 4.94
N ILE A 76 -3.94 -11.83 3.82
CA ILE A 76 -3.66 -12.90 2.87
C ILE A 76 -2.17 -12.92 2.56
N ALA A 77 -1.65 -14.14 2.42
CA ALA A 77 -0.29 -14.40 1.94
C ALA A 77 -0.29 -15.46 0.85
N ILE A 78 0.71 -15.40 -0.03
CA ILE A 78 1.09 -16.42 -1.00
C ILE A 78 2.62 -16.57 -0.98
N ASP A 79 3.11 -17.79 -1.08
CA ASP A 79 4.53 -18.10 -1.15
C ASP A 79 4.76 -19.23 -2.18
N SER A 80 6.02 -19.46 -2.53
CA SER A 80 6.40 -20.40 -3.60
C SER A 80 6.01 -21.86 -3.34
N GLU A 81 5.77 -22.26 -2.09
CA GLU A 81 5.34 -23.62 -1.74
C GLU A 81 3.80 -23.74 -1.70
N ALA A 82 3.08 -22.62 -1.73
CA ALA A 82 1.63 -22.59 -1.64
C ALA A 82 0.98 -22.68 -3.03
N ALA A 83 0.11 -23.69 -3.23
CA ALA A 83 -0.67 -23.82 -4.45
C ALA A 83 -1.74 -22.72 -4.62
N ARG A 84 -2.13 -22.03 -3.53
CA ARG A 84 -3.17 -20.99 -3.48
C ARG A 84 -2.91 -19.98 -2.35
N PRO A 85 -3.44 -18.75 -2.45
CA PRO A 85 -3.42 -17.78 -1.35
C PRO A 85 -4.08 -18.34 -0.07
N TYR A 86 -3.60 -17.91 1.10
CA TYR A 86 -4.11 -18.36 2.40
C TYR A 86 -4.17 -17.25 3.44
N ARG A 87 -4.96 -17.49 4.50
CA ARG A 87 -5.17 -16.51 5.59
C ARG A 87 -3.90 -16.29 6.41
N TYR A 88 -3.53 -15.03 6.54
CA TYR A 88 -2.42 -14.52 7.34
C TYR A 88 -2.97 -13.63 8.49
N PRO A 89 -2.35 -13.60 9.69
CA PRO A 89 -1.16 -14.33 10.13
C PRO A 89 -1.44 -15.73 10.67
N ARG A 90 -2.67 -16.26 10.52
CA ARG A 90 -3.05 -17.59 11.05
C ARG A 90 -2.12 -18.70 10.56
N ARG A 91 -1.73 -18.65 9.28
CA ARG A 91 -0.65 -19.45 8.71
C ARG A 91 0.46 -18.49 8.32
N ARG A 92 1.67 -18.74 8.85
CA ARG A 92 2.88 -18.01 8.47
C ARG A 92 3.81 -18.94 7.68
N PRO A 93 4.27 -18.54 6.49
CA PRO A 93 5.30 -19.29 5.79
C PRO A 93 6.64 -19.15 6.51
N ASP A 94 7.47 -20.20 6.50
CA ASP A 94 8.87 -20.10 6.91
C ASP A 94 9.71 -19.60 5.73
N LEU A 95 9.54 -18.31 5.40
CA LEU A 95 10.22 -17.69 4.26
C LEU A 95 11.74 -17.74 4.39
N ARG A 96 12.27 -17.75 5.62
CA ARG A 96 13.72 -17.83 5.85
C ARG A 96 14.25 -19.22 5.54
N ALA A 97 13.51 -20.28 5.88
CA ALA A 97 13.87 -21.62 5.43
C ALA A 97 13.73 -21.77 3.91
N GLN A 98 12.68 -21.23 3.31
CA GLN A 98 12.50 -21.22 1.85
C GLN A 98 13.67 -20.51 1.16
N ALA A 99 13.98 -19.28 1.56
CA ALA A 99 15.10 -18.48 1.04
C ALA A 99 16.44 -19.21 1.06
N ARG A 100 16.72 -20.01 2.10
CA ARG A 100 17.96 -20.80 2.21
C ARG A 100 17.99 -22.06 1.34
N ARG A 101 16.83 -22.57 0.94
CA ARG A 101 16.70 -23.79 0.13
C ARG A 101 16.56 -23.51 -1.36
N THR A 102 16.02 -22.35 -1.73
CA THR A 102 15.80 -22.00 -3.14
C THR A 102 17.13 -21.80 -3.87
N SER A 103 17.31 -22.51 -4.99
CA SER A 103 18.49 -22.39 -5.86
C SER A 103 18.57 -21.01 -6.52
N SER A 104 19.77 -20.56 -6.91
CA SER A 104 19.95 -19.38 -7.75
C SER A 104 19.22 -19.49 -9.09
N SER A 105 19.06 -20.70 -9.61
CA SER A 105 18.35 -21.03 -10.85
C SER A 105 16.82 -21.06 -10.71
N ASP A 106 16.29 -20.94 -9.51
CA ASP A 106 14.84 -20.94 -9.24
C ASP A 106 14.38 -19.56 -8.79
N TYR A 107 13.09 -19.28 -8.98
CA TYR A 107 12.44 -18.10 -8.42
C TYR A 107 12.27 -18.21 -6.91
N PHE A 108 12.49 -17.10 -6.19
CA PHE A 108 12.03 -16.96 -4.80
C PHE A 108 10.98 -15.84 -4.74
N VAL A 109 9.71 -16.24 -4.60
CA VAL A 109 8.56 -15.35 -4.74
C VAL A 109 7.62 -15.52 -3.57
N PHE A 110 7.14 -14.39 -3.04
CA PHE A 110 6.09 -14.36 -2.04
C PHE A 110 5.37 -13.01 -2.10
N SER A 111 4.12 -12.97 -1.66
CA SER A 111 3.33 -11.75 -1.63
C SER A 111 2.39 -11.72 -0.43
N PHE A 112 2.10 -10.51 0.04
CA PHE A 112 1.19 -10.22 1.14
C PHE A 112 0.24 -9.12 0.74
N THR A 113 -1.02 -9.23 1.13
CA THR A 113 -2.06 -8.28 0.75
C THR A 113 -3.18 -8.24 1.80
N ASP A 114 -3.87 -7.11 1.89
CA ASP A 114 -5.07 -6.93 2.69
C ASP A 114 -6.37 -7.03 1.87
N GLU A 115 -6.28 -7.40 0.59
CA GLU A 115 -7.43 -7.52 -0.29
C GLU A 115 -8.50 -8.48 0.26
N GLU A 116 -9.77 -8.08 0.15
CA GLU A 116 -10.89 -8.89 0.60
C GLU A 116 -11.23 -10.02 -0.40
N ASN A 117 -10.95 -9.77 -1.68
CA ASN A 117 -11.16 -10.68 -2.79
C ASN A 117 -10.13 -10.41 -3.91
N HIS A 118 -10.02 -11.35 -4.85
CA HIS A 118 -9.04 -11.32 -5.94
C HIS A 118 -9.33 -10.28 -7.05
N ALA A 119 -10.54 -9.71 -7.07
CA ALA A 119 -11.02 -8.74 -8.05
C ALA A 119 -10.98 -7.30 -7.56
N THR A 120 -10.46 -7.06 -6.35
CA THR A 120 -10.40 -5.75 -5.72
C THR A 120 -8.96 -5.37 -5.42
N SER A 121 -8.60 -4.13 -5.76
CA SER A 121 -7.27 -3.60 -5.47
C SER A 121 -6.99 -3.58 -3.97
N PRO A 122 -5.77 -3.92 -3.53
CA PRO A 122 -5.41 -3.86 -2.13
C PRO A 122 -5.32 -2.42 -1.63
N THR A 123 -5.46 -2.22 -0.32
CA THR A 123 -5.08 -0.96 0.33
C THR A 123 -3.64 -1.00 0.83
N HIS A 124 -3.14 -2.21 1.17
CA HIS A 124 -1.74 -2.49 1.42
C HIS A 124 -1.36 -3.81 0.76
N ALA A 125 -0.25 -3.82 0.04
CA ALA A 125 0.33 -5.04 -0.48
C ALA A 125 1.86 -4.95 -0.55
N GLY A 126 2.50 -6.12 -0.54
CA GLY A 126 3.91 -6.29 -0.80
C GLY A 126 4.11 -7.49 -1.72
N TYR A 127 4.71 -7.28 -2.89
CA TYR A 127 5.05 -8.30 -3.88
C TYR A 127 6.56 -8.43 -3.94
N PHE A 128 7.08 -9.63 -3.77
CA PHE A 128 8.51 -9.90 -3.66
C PHE A 128 8.89 -10.96 -4.67
N TRP A 129 9.80 -10.61 -5.58
CA TRP A 129 10.16 -11.46 -6.69
C TRP A 129 11.68 -11.48 -6.89
N ARG A 130 12.35 -12.54 -6.43
CA ARG A 130 13.72 -12.81 -6.85
C ARG A 130 13.70 -13.59 -8.15
N SER A 131 14.26 -13.02 -9.19
CA SER A 131 14.42 -13.68 -10.48
C SER A 131 15.48 -14.78 -10.41
N TRP A 132 15.29 -15.78 -11.26
CA TRP A 132 16.26 -16.83 -11.53
C TRP A 132 17.46 -16.25 -12.31
N ILE A 133 18.56 -16.98 -12.30
CA ILE A 133 19.81 -16.61 -12.99
C ILE A 133 20.19 -17.74 -13.94
N GLU A 134 20.28 -17.47 -15.25
CA GLU A 134 20.77 -18.44 -16.24
C GLU A 134 22.29 -18.38 -16.39
N THR A 135 22.93 -19.54 -16.59
CA THR A 135 24.41 -19.68 -16.62
C THR A 135 25.01 -19.96 -18.00
N ASP A 136 24.23 -19.89 -19.09
CA ASP A 136 24.76 -20.08 -20.44
C ASP A 136 25.60 -18.86 -20.90
N ASP A 137 26.39 -19.04 -21.97
CA ASP A 137 27.46 -18.12 -22.46
C ASP A 137 27.03 -16.64 -22.61
N ASP A 138 25.73 -16.36 -22.69
CA ASP A 138 25.13 -15.04 -22.50
C ASP A 138 24.30 -15.07 -21.21
N LEU A 139 24.81 -14.54 -20.09
CA LEU A 139 24.08 -14.40 -18.82
C LEU A 139 22.72 -13.70 -19.06
N LYS A 140 21.64 -14.48 -19.19
CA LYS A 140 20.28 -13.96 -19.20
C LYS A 140 19.83 -13.83 -17.76
N THR A 141 19.64 -12.58 -17.37
CA THR A 141 19.05 -12.24 -16.07
C THR A 141 17.92 -11.27 -16.31
N ALA A 142 16.96 -11.24 -15.39
CA ALA A 142 15.99 -10.17 -15.26
C ALA A 142 16.21 -9.50 -13.91
N TYR A 143 15.76 -8.26 -13.73
CA TYR A 143 15.80 -7.68 -12.39
C TYR A 143 14.95 -8.49 -11.41
N SER A 144 15.43 -8.64 -10.19
CA SER A 144 14.56 -8.96 -9.07
C SER A 144 13.80 -7.70 -8.65
N SER A 145 12.61 -7.86 -8.06
CA SER A 145 11.78 -6.74 -7.67
C SER A 145 11.12 -6.89 -6.29
N ILE A 146 10.88 -5.74 -5.66
CA ILE A 146 9.96 -5.58 -4.53
C ILE A 146 9.00 -4.45 -4.87
N VAL A 147 7.70 -4.67 -4.74
CA VAL A 147 6.68 -3.63 -4.95
C VAL A 147 5.80 -3.52 -3.72
N PHE A 148 5.61 -2.31 -3.21
CA PHE A 148 4.67 -2.01 -2.14
C PHE A 148 3.56 -1.09 -2.62
N TYR A 149 2.33 -1.39 -2.19
CA TYR A 149 1.21 -0.45 -2.17
C TYR A 149 0.85 -0.17 -0.71
N TYR A 150 0.42 1.05 -0.42
CA TYR A 150 0.06 1.49 0.92
C TYR A 150 -1.00 2.59 0.86
N ARG A 151 -1.68 2.86 1.97
CA ARG A 151 -2.68 3.94 1.99
C ARG A 151 -2.02 5.31 1.91
N TRP A 152 -2.65 6.21 1.15
CA TRP A 152 -2.19 7.59 1.05
C TRP A 152 -2.25 8.35 2.37
N GLN A 153 -3.34 8.18 3.13
CA GLN A 153 -3.44 8.80 4.45
C GLN A 153 -2.33 8.31 5.40
N TRP A 154 -2.03 7.00 5.36
CA TRP A 154 -0.91 6.46 6.14
C TRP A 154 0.42 7.11 5.72
N TRP A 155 0.67 7.29 4.43
CA TRP A 155 1.88 7.97 3.96
C TRP A 155 1.93 9.42 4.43
N LEU A 156 0.82 10.16 4.36
CA LEU A 156 0.72 11.53 4.86
C LEU A 156 1.13 11.65 6.33
N ASP A 157 0.73 10.67 7.14
CA ASP A 157 1.00 10.62 8.58
C ASP A 157 2.40 10.09 8.92
N ASN A 158 3.07 9.39 7.99
CA ASN A 158 4.30 8.63 8.25
C ASN A 158 5.45 8.93 7.26
N ARG A 159 5.42 10.09 6.58
CA ARG A 159 6.37 10.46 5.51
C ARG A 159 7.83 10.20 5.87
N ASP A 160 8.28 10.65 7.05
CA ASP A 160 9.68 10.51 7.48
C ASP A 160 10.07 9.07 7.80
N ALA A 161 9.15 8.29 8.37
CA ALA A 161 9.38 6.89 8.66
C ALA A 161 9.45 6.07 7.37
N TRP A 162 8.50 6.31 6.46
CA TRP A 162 8.51 5.75 5.11
C TRP A 162 9.80 6.10 4.38
N ARG A 163 10.19 7.37 4.36
CA ARG A 163 11.40 7.83 3.65
C ARG A 163 12.66 7.16 4.18
N ARG A 164 12.81 7.05 5.50
CA ARG A 164 13.95 6.31 6.10
C ARG A 164 13.97 4.84 5.69
N PHE A 165 12.82 4.18 5.67
CA PHE A 165 12.68 2.82 5.19
C PHE A 165 13.11 2.69 3.72
N VAL A 166 12.68 3.61 2.85
CA VAL A 166 13.02 3.61 1.41
C VAL A 166 14.53 3.74 1.20
N LEU A 167 15.16 4.76 1.79
CA LEU A 167 16.59 5.01 1.61
C LEU A 167 17.44 3.85 2.12
N LYS A 168 17.07 3.28 3.28
CA LYS A 168 17.72 2.08 3.81
C LYS A 168 17.56 0.88 2.87
N THR A 169 16.34 0.67 2.35
CA THR A 169 16.04 -0.43 1.43
C THR A 169 16.83 -0.32 0.13
N ILE A 170 17.01 0.89 -0.42
CA ILE A 170 17.85 1.14 -1.59
C ILE A 170 19.28 0.62 -1.38
N ASP A 171 19.90 1.01 -0.25
CA ASP A 171 21.28 0.63 0.06
C ASP A 171 21.40 -0.88 0.38
N LEU A 172 20.41 -1.46 1.07
CA LEU A 172 20.38 -2.89 1.38
C LEU A 172 20.26 -3.76 0.14
N LEU A 173 19.49 -3.33 -0.86
CA LEU A 173 19.31 -4.10 -2.09
C LEU A 173 20.42 -3.83 -3.12
N GLY A 174 21.18 -2.74 -2.95
CA GLY A 174 22.03 -2.24 -4.04
C GLY A 174 21.19 -1.92 -5.28
N ALA A 175 20.01 -1.31 -5.08
CA ALA A 175 19.02 -1.19 -6.14
C ALA A 175 19.56 -0.39 -7.33
N HIS A 176 19.26 -0.87 -8.54
CA HIS A 176 19.63 -0.17 -9.77
C HIS A 176 18.58 0.85 -10.16
N GLN A 177 17.30 0.55 -9.95
CA GLN A 177 16.20 1.47 -10.23
C GLN A 177 15.18 1.40 -9.11
N VAL A 178 14.66 2.55 -8.70
CA VAL A 178 13.55 2.64 -7.76
C VAL A 178 12.60 3.72 -8.24
N TYR A 179 11.30 3.45 -8.19
CA TYR A 179 10.26 4.38 -8.63
C TYR A 179 9.18 4.48 -7.56
N SER A 180 8.70 5.69 -7.31
CA SER A 180 7.56 5.94 -6.44
C SER A 180 6.69 7.06 -6.99
N GLY A 181 5.40 6.95 -6.75
CA GLY A 181 4.36 7.82 -7.29
C GLY A 181 2.99 7.20 -7.04
N PHE A 182 2.04 7.45 -7.94
CA PHE A 182 0.74 6.78 -7.94
C PHE A 182 0.63 5.82 -9.12
N ALA A 183 0.13 4.61 -8.87
CA ALA A 183 -0.16 3.63 -9.90
C ALA A 183 -1.49 2.95 -9.59
N MET A 184 -2.07 2.24 -10.56
CA MET A 184 -3.17 1.34 -10.25
C MET A 184 -2.65 0.21 -9.34
N ALA A 185 -3.27 0.01 -8.18
CA ALA A 185 -2.91 -1.08 -7.29
C ALA A 185 -3.37 -2.41 -7.87
N ASN A 186 -2.42 -3.28 -8.16
CA ASN A 186 -2.71 -4.58 -8.76
C ASN A 186 -3.29 -5.52 -7.70
N PRO A 187 -4.43 -6.20 -7.96
CA PRO A 187 -4.88 -7.31 -7.13
C PRO A 187 -3.91 -8.50 -7.22
N LEU A 188 -3.98 -9.42 -6.27
CA LEU A 188 -3.11 -10.61 -6.22
C LEU A 188 -3.30 -11.54 -7.43
N GLU A 189 -4.52 -11.64 -7.96
CA GLU A 189 -4.81 -12.55 -9.06
C GLU A 189 -4.43 -11.94 -10.42
N PHE A 190 -3.48 -12.56 -11.11
CA PHE A 190 -3.05 -12.14 -12.45
C PHE A 190 -4.20 -12.03 -13.47
N GLY A 191 -5.29 -12.78 -13.29
CA GLY A 191 -6.47 -12.70 -14.16
C GLY A 191 -7.14 -11.32 -14.19
N THR A 192 -7.09 -10.58 -13.08
CA THR A 192 -7.77 -9.27 -12.94
C THR A 192 -6.91 -8.10 -13.42
N ARG A 193 -5.61 -8.34 -13.67
CA ARG A 193 -4.71 -7.38 -14.33
C ARG A 193 -5.24 -6.90 -15.67
N GLY A 194 -6.01 -7.73 -16.40
CA GLY A 194 -6.62 -7.32 -17.67
C GLY A 194 -7.57 -6.13 -17.55
N ALA A 195 -8.27 -6.00 -16.42
CA ALA A 195 -9.13 -4.85 -16.11
C ALA A 195 -8.29 -3.65 -15.64
N VAL A 196 -7.25 -3.89 -14.83
CA VAL A 196 -6.29 -2.85 -14.44
C VAL A 196 -5.64 -2.20 -15.68
N SER A 197 -5.24 -2.99 -16.67
CA SER A 197 -4.62 -2.46 -17.91
C SER A 197 -5.58 -1.58 -18.71
N ALA A 198 -6.87 -1.91 -18.72
CA ALA A 198 -7.90 -1.07 -19.36
C ALA A 198 -8.04 0.27 -18.62
N TRP A 199 -8.11 0.23 -17.28
CA TRP A 199 -8.15 1.46 -16.47
C TRP A 199 -6.92 2.33 -16.66
N GLU A 200 -5.71 1.75 -16.61
CA GLU A 200 -4.46 2.45 -16.86
C GLU A 200 -4.49 3.20 -18.20
N ARG A 201 -4.83 2.50 -19.29
CA ARG A 201 -4.89 3.12 -20.61
C ARG A 201 -5.95 4.21 -20.72
N SER A 202 -7.09 4.07 -20.06
CA SER A 202 -8.15 5.09 -20.08
C SER A 202 -7.86 6.27 -19.16
N LEU A 203 -7.07 6.10 -18.09
CA LEU A 203 -6.74 7.18 -17.15
C LEU A 203 -5.52 8.01 -17.56
N THR A 204 -4.57 7.42 -18.28
CA THR A 204 -3.33 8.10 -18.71
C THR A 204 -3.54 9.33 -19.62
N PRO A 205 -4.63 9.47 -20.41
CA PRO A 205 -4.96 10.73 -21.06
C PRO A 205 -5.38 11.85 -20.11
N HIS A 206 -5.75 11.53 -18.86
CA HIS A 206 -6.24 12.49 -17.88
C HIS A 206 -5.20 12.88 -16.84
N PHE A 207 -4.15 12.08 -16.63
CA PHE A 207 -3.19 12.23 -15.54
C PHE A 207 -1.78 11.89 -16.00
N TYR A 208 -0.88 12.87 -16.07
CA TYR A 208 0.53 12.63 -16.46
C TYR A 208 1.35 11.92 -15.37
N GLY A 209 0.93 12.06 -14.11
CA GLY A 209 1.59 11.52 -12.93
C GLY A 209 1.11 10.13 -12.51
N LEU A 210 0.12 9.55 -13.21
CA LEU A 210 -0.16 8.12 -13.09
C LEU A 210 1.06 7.37 -13.63
N ASP A 211 1.49 6.31 -12.95
CA ASP A 211 2.53 5.40 -13.42
C ASP A 211 1.92 4.06 -13.82
N ILE A 212 2.61 3.34 -14.69
CA ILE A 212 2.27 1.98 -15.09
C ILE A 212 3.23 1.05 -14.35
N GLU A 213 2.82 0.55 -13.19
CA GLU A 213 3.62 -0.36 -12.38
C GLU A 213 3.20 -1.80 -12.63
N TYR A 214 4.07 -2.57 -13.30
CA TYR A 214 3.86 -4.00 -13.49
C TYR A 214 5.19 -4.75 -13.56
N ALA A 215 5.86 -4.86 -12.41
CA ALA A 215 7.17 -5.50 -12.30
C ALA A 215 7.30 -6.85 -13.02
N TYR A 216 6.25 -7.69 -13.03
CA TYR A 216 6.29 -9.00 -13.69
C TYR A 216 6.56 -8.95 -15.20
N SER A 217 6.18 -7.88 -15.92
CA SER A 217 6.45 -7.76 -17.36
C SER A 217 7.58 -6.80 -17.70
N MET A 218 8.16 -6.13 -16.70
CA MET A 218 9.12 -5.05 -16.91
C MET A 218 10.54 -5.44 -16.52
N ASP A 219 10.72 -6.56 -15.82
CA ASP A 219 11.98 -6.92 -15.16
C ASP A 219 13.15 -7.12 -16.13
N ASP A 220 12.92 -7.74 -17.28
CA ASP A 220 13.91 -7.93 -18.35
C ASP A 220 14.08 -6.69 -19.24
N GLU A 221 13.01 -5.93 -19.47
CA GLU A 221 13.07 -4.73 -20.30
C GLU A 221 13.72 -3.54 -19.60
N LEU A 222 13.61 -3.44 -18.28
CA LEU A 222 14.28 -2.39 -17.50
C LEU A 222 15.81 -2.57 -17.45
N LEU A 223 16.35 -3.71 -17.90
CA LEU A 223 17.79 -3.84 -18.12
C LEU A 223 18.29 -3.00 -19.31
N LYS A 224 17.40 -2.70 -20.26
CA LYS A 224 17.70 -1.97 -21.50
C LYS A 224 17.64 -0.45 -21.33
N GLY A 225 16.97 0.04 -20.30
CA GLY A 225 16.86 1.46 -20.00
C GLY A 225 15.98 1.73 -18.77
N ILE A 226 15.80 3.00 -18.45
CA ILE A 226 14.89 3.44 -17.38
C ILE A 226 13.54 3.89 -17.95
N ARG A 227 12.49 3.95 -17.12
CA ARG A 227 11.22 4.59 -17.49
C ARG A 227 11.13 6.03 -16.94
N PRO A 228 10.30 6.91 -17.52
CA PRO A 228 10.12 8.27 -17.01
C PRO A 228 9.48 8.28 -15.62
N PRO A 229 10.16 8.83 -14.59
CA PRO A 229 9.60 8.92 -13.24
C PRO A 229 8.45 9.93 -13.15
N THR A 230 7.56 9.71 -12.19
CA THR A 230 6.41 10.59 -11.91
C THR A 230 6.63 11.47 -10.68
N TRP A 231 7.19 10.94 -9.58
CA TRP A 231 7.47 11.70 -8.36
C TRP A 231 8.87 11.47 -7.78
N ALA A 232 9.18 10.27 -7.29
CA ALA A 232 10.47 9.99 -6.65
C ALA A 232 11.19 8.80 -7.30
N PHE A 233 12.51 8.92 -7.45
CA PHE A 233 13.31 8.04 -8.28
C PHE A 233 14.75 7.90 -7.79
N LEU A 234 15.32 6.70 -7.95
CA LEU A 234 16.76 6.47 -7.77
C LEU A 234 17.49 6.56 -9.11
N LEU A 235 18.32 7.58 -9.28
CA LEU A 235 19.38 7.56 -10.28
C LEU A 235 20.61 6.86 -9.68
N SER A 236 20.69 5.54 -9.84
CA SER A 236 21.85 4.77 -9.39
C SER A 236 23.11 5.14 -10.19
N ASP A 237 24.29 4.93 -9.62
CA ASP A 237 25.55 5.13 -10.35
C ASP A 237 25.62 4.26 -11.61
N HIS A 238 25.07 3.04 -11.56
CA HIS A 238 24.96 2.14 -12.71
C HIS A 238 24.27 2.80 -13.92
N TRP A 239 23.23 3.60 -13.69
CA TRP A 239 22.51 4.31 -14.74
C TRP A 239 23.08 5.71 -15.02
N ARG A 240 23.54 6.42 -13.98
CA ARG A 240 24.19 7.73 -14.11
C ARG A 240 25.42 7.65 -15.01
N GLU A 241 26.25 6.62 -14.88
CA GLU A 241 27.46 6.45 -15.68
C GLU A 241 27.15 6.32 -17.18
N LYS A 242 25.98 5.76 -17.54
CA LYS A 242 25.53 5.70 -18.94
C LYS A 242 25.10 7.06 -19.51
N LEU A 243 24.85 8.06 -18.65
CA LEU A 243 24.64 9.45 -19.05
C LEU A 243 25.96 10.21 -19.27
N ASP A 244 27.12 9.62 -18.89
CA ASP A 244 28.43 10.30 -18.86
C ASP A 244 28.42 11.60 -18.03
N LEU A 245 27.71 11.58 -16.89
CA LEU A 245 27.60 12.72 -15.97
C LEU A 245 28.10 12.35 -14.58
N THR A 246 28.81 13.24 -13.92
CA THR A 246 29.13 13.16 -12.48
C THR A 246 27.88 13.43 -11.62
N ARG A 247 27.91 13.02 -10.34
CA ARG A 247 26.82 13.31 -9.39
C ARG A 247 26.62 14.81 -9.20
N GLU A 248 27.69 15.60 -9.24
CA GLU A 248 27.67 17.06 -9.19
C GLU A 248 26.99 17.65 -10.41
N GLN A 249 27.30 17.16 -11.62
CA GLN A 249 26.62 17.62 -12.84
C GLN A 249 25.12 17.27 -12.85
N VAL A 250 24.73 16.13 -12.27
CA VAL A 250 23.29 15.82 -12.06
C VAL A 250 22.65 16.87 -11.15
N ARG A 251 23.31 17.25 -10.05
CA ARG A 251 22.79 18.29 -9.13
C ARG A 251 22.67 19.63 -9.81
N GLU A 252 23.66 20.02 -10.61
CA GLU A 252 23.62 21.28 -11.39
C GLU A 252 22.50 21.26 -12.44
N ALA A 253 22.32 20.15 -13.15
CA ALA A 253 21.27 19.99 -14.15
C ALA A 253 19.85 20.01 -13.55
N LEU A 254 19.72 19.60 -12.29
CA LEU A 254 18.47 19.55 -11.54
C LEU A 254 18.37 20.63 -10.46
N ASP A 255 19.17 21.71 -10.55
CA ASP A 255 19.15 22.82 -9.60
C ASP A 255 17.83 23.59 -9.67
N HIS A 256 16.85 23.11 -8.93
CA HIS A 256 15.51 23.67 -8.85
C HIS A 256 15.00 23.54 -7.41
N PRO A 257 14.41 24.59 -6.83
CA PRO A 257 14.00 24.59 -5.41
C PRO A 257 12.95 23.54 -5.07
N GLY A 258 12.20 23.06 -6.08
CA GLY A 258 11.24 21.98 -5.93
C GLY A 258 11.80 20.58 -6.18
N ILE A 259 13.11 20.40 -6.39
CA ILE A 259 13.74 19.08 -6.57
C ILE A 259 14.66 18.81 -5.38
N GLY A 260 14.34 17.76 -4.62
CA GLY A 260 15.19 17.26 -3.54
C GLY A 260 16.16 16.20 -4.07
N ILE A 261 17.42 16.25 -3.66
CA ILE A 261 18.43 15.23 -3.99
C ILE A 261 19.11 14.76 -2.70
N THR A 262 19.04 13.46 -2.44
CA THR A 262 19.74 12.80 -1.33
C THR A 262 20.81 11.86 -1.87
N GLU A 263 22.04 12.05 -1.39
CA GLU A 263 23.17 11.20 -1.73
C GLU A 263 23.06 9.86 -1.00
N LEU A 264 23.17 8.78 -1.76
CA LEU A 264 23.20 7.41 -1.27
C LEU A 264 24.50 6.73 -1.69
N ARG A 265 24.78 5.56 -1.11
CA ARG A 265 25.97 4.80 -1.49
C ARG A 265 25.89 4.35 -2.95
N SER A 266 24.70 3.94 -3.40
CA SER A 266 24.45 3.41 -4.75
C SER A 266 24.04 4.45 -5.80
N GLY A 267 23.88 5.73 -5.43
CA GLY A 267 23.51 6.79 -6.37
C GLY A 267 22.82 7.99 -5.70
N GLN A 268 21.88 8.62 -6.42
CA GLN A 268 21.15 9.81 -5.96
C GLN A 268 19.64 9.54 -5.95
N TRP A 269 19.02 9.69 -4.78
CA TRP A 269 17.56 9.68 -4.63
C TRP A 269 17.02 11.07 -4.93
N ILE A 270 16.11 11.16 -5.91
CA ILE A 270 15.58 12.41 -6.46
C ILE A 270 14.08 12.47 -6.18
N GLU A 271 13.61 13.54 -5.56
CA GLU A 271 12.21 13.78 -5.19
C GLU A 271 11.69 15.04 -5.90
N LEU A 272 10.61 14.91 -6.67
CA LEU A 272 10.01 16.01 -7.42
C LEU A 272 8.85 16.64 -6.62
N GLY A 273 9.15 17.69 -5.87
CA GLY A 273 8.20 18.34 -4.97
C GLY A 273 8.07 17.61 -3.63
N GLU A 274 7.19 18.10 -2.76
CA GLU A 274 7.05 17.60 -1.39
C GLU A 274 6.30 16.25 -1.30
N GLN A 275 5.55 15.90 -2.35
CA GLN A 275 4.65 14.74 -2.34
C GLN A 275 4.31 14.27 -3.77
N PRO A 276 3.89 13.01 -3.98
CA PRO A 276 3.46 12.55 -5.30
C PRO A 276 2.19 13.27 -5.75
N GLU A 277 2.04 13.43 -7.07
CA GLU A 277 0.89 14.07 -7.71
C GLU A 277 0.50 13.33 -9.00
N LEU A 278 -0.80 13.29 -9.31
CA LEU A 278 -1.31 12.70 -10.55
C LEU A 278 -1.23 13.64 -11.77
N TYR A 279 -0.96 14.93 -11.57
CA TYR A 279 -0.84 15.94 -12.63
C TYR A 279 -1.97 15.88 -13.68
N PRO A 280 -3.18 16.41 -13.36
CA PRO A 280 -4.30 16.42 -14.30
C PRO A 280 -3.90 17.09 -15.62
N ALA A 281 -4.09 16.40 -16.74
CA ALA A 281 -3.59 16.83 -18.06
C ALA A 281 -4.11 18.20 -18.49
N LYS A 282 -5.30 18.59 -18.02
CA LYS A 282 -5.90 19.92 -18.23
C LYS A 282 -5.10 21.07 -17.60
N SER A 283 -4.17 20.77 -16.70
CA SER A 283 -3.28 21.74 -16.05
C SER A 283 -1.99 21.98 -16.85
N GLY A 284 -1.80 21.27 -17.98
CA GLY A 284 -0.58 21.31 -18.77
C GLY A 284 0.49 20.32 -18.29
N VAL A 285 1.59 20.25 -19.03
CA VAL A 285 2.70 19.31 -18.75
C VAL A 285 3.43 19.73 -17.46
N PRO A 286 3.60 18.84 -16.47
CA PRO A 286 4.19 19.20 -15.19
C PRO A 286 5.68 19.55 -15.33
N LYS A 287 6.09 20.66 -14.72
CA LYS A 287 7.42 21.23 -14.89
C LYS A 287 8.54 20.34 -14.34
N LEU A 288 8.38 19.80 -13.13
CA LEU A 288 9.44 19.02 -12.47
C LEU A 288 9.71 17.68 -13.18
N PRO A 289 8.69 16.87 -13.54
CA PRO A 289 8.91 15.66 -14.33
C PRO A 289 9.54 15.97 -15.69
N ARG A 290 9.18 17.10 -16.33
CA ARG A 290 9.81 17.53 -17.59
C ARG A 290 11.30 17.82 -17.44
N ILE A 291 11.72 18.53 -16.38
CA ILE A 291 13.13 18.82 -16.12
C ILE A 291 13.91 17.52 -15.92
N LEU A 292 13.41 16.63 -15.06
CA LEU A 292 14.06 15.34 -14.82
C LEU A 292 14.11 14.49 -16.10
N ASN A 293 13.02 14.41 -16.85
CA ASN A 293 12.96 13.64 -18.10
C ASN A 293 13.94 14.15 -19.17
N GLN A 294 14.22 15.46 -19.23
CA GLN A 294 15.25 15.99 -20.14
C GLN A 294 16.65 15.43 -19.83
N LEU A 295 17.00 15.30 -18.55
CA LEU A 295 18.24 14.68 -18.12
C LEU A 295 18.28 13.18 -18.44
N LEU A 296 17.16 12.50 -18.19
CA LEU A 296 17.05 11.03 -18.25
C LEU A 296 16.84 10.47 -19.67
N LYS A 297 16.37 11.31 -20.62
CA LYS A 297 16.02 10.89 -21.99
C LYS A 297 17.10 10.02 -22.68
N PRO A 298 18.42 10.30 -22.57
CA PRO A 298 19.43 9.50 -23.27
C PRO A 298 19.52 8.03 -22.81
N ILE A 299 19.04 7.70 -21.61
CA ILE A 299 19.07 6.34 -21.05
C ILE A 299 17.67 5.74 -20.88
N ARG A 300 16.63 6.43 -21.36
CA ARG A 300 15.25 5.95 -21.29
C ARG A 300 15.06 4.76 -22.23
N ASN A 301 14.35 3.73 -21.78
CA ASN A 301 13.84 2.70 -22.68
C ASN A 301 12.53 3.21 -23.32
N ASP A 302 12.61 3.64 -24.58
CA ASP A 302 11.46 4.11 -25.35
C ASP A 302 10.55 2.97 -25.82
N ASP A 303 11.07 1.74 -25.90
CA ASP A 303 10.36 0.55 -26.33
C ASP A 303 9.92 -0.33 -25.16
N LEU A 304 9.69 0.27 -23.97
CA LEU A 304 9.16 -0.46 -22.82
C LEU A 304 7.72 -0.92 -23.13
N GLY A 305 7.53 -2.23 -23.18
CA GLY A 305 6.26 -2.93 -23.33
C GLY A 305 5.37 -2.70 -22.12
N LEU A 306 4.59 -1.62 -22.15
CA LEU A 306 3.50 -1.38 -21.19
C LEU A 306 2.29 -2.31 -21.44
N LEU A 307 2.46 -3.32 -22.30
CA LEU A 307 1.48 -4.32 -22.68
C LEU A 307 1.35 -5.36 -21.56
N GLY A 308 0.56 -5.07 -20.53
CA GLY A 308 0.29 -6.06 -19.48
C GLY A 308 -0.40 -7.31 -20.05
N PHE A 309 -1.57 -7.13 -20.64
CA PHE A 309 -2.28 -8.14 -21.41
C PHE A 309 -2.68 -7.52 -22.75
N GLY A 310 -2.18 -8.05 -23.87
CA GLY A 310 -2.48 -7.52 -25.20
C GLY A 310 -3.97 -7.53 -25.53
N GLN A 311 -4.42 -6.54 -26.31
CA GLN A 311 -5.77 -6.50 -26.86
C GLN A 311 -5.89 -7.54 -27.98
N TRP A 312 -6.96 -8.34 -28.00
CA TRP A 312 -7.29 -9.23 -29.12
C TRP A 312 -8.40 -8.63 -30.01
N ASP A 313 -8.55 -9.17 -31.22
CA ASP A 313 -9.58 -8.75 -32.17
C ASP A 313 -10.99 -8.89 -31.57
N GLY A 314 -11.70 -7.77 -31.48
CA GLY A 314 -13.06 -7.72 -30.92
C GLY A 314 -13.11 -7.52 -29.40
N ASP A 315 -11.98 -7.27 -28.73
CA ASP A 315 -12.01 -6.78 -27.34
C ASP A 315 -12.58 -5.35 -27.29
N PRO A 316 -13.67 -5.11 -26.53
CA PRO A 316 -14.27 -3.78 -26.41
C PRO A 316 -13.44 -2.81 -25.56
N ASN A 317 -12.37 -3.27 -24.88
CA ASN A 317 -11.58 -2.45 -23.97
C ASN A 317 -10.26 -2.01 -24.62
N GLU A 318 -10.06 -0.69 -24.72
CA GLU A 318 -8.82 -0.11 -25.18
C GLU A 318 -7.68 -0.44 -24.19
N ARG A 319 -6.56 -0.93 -24.72
CA ARG A 319 -5.32 -1.14 -23.97
C ARG A 319 -4.18 -0.45 -24.67
N PHE A 320 -3.05 -0.33 -23.98
CA PHE A 320 -1.84 0.15 -24.61
C PHE A 320 -1.52 -0.71 -25.83
N THR A 321 -1.16 -0.03 -26.91
CA THR A 321 -0.47 -0.59 -28.06
C THR A 321 1.01 -0.22 -27.96
N ASP A 322 1.89 -0.80 -28.77
CA ASP A 322 3.30 -0.36 -28.84
C ASP A 322 3.41 1.14 -29.17
N ALA A 323 2.57 1.62 -30.08
CA ALA A 323 2.55 3.02 -30.47
C ALA A 323 2.14 3.93 -29.30
N ASP A 324 1.08 3.57 -28.58
CA ASP A 324 0.66 4.33 -27.40
C ASP A 324 1.69 4.26 -26.27
N SER A 325 2.34 3.12 -26.08
CA SER A 325 3.38 2.93 -25.06
C SER A 325 4.53 3.89 -25.29
N ARG A 326 5.06 3.97 -26.52
CA ARG A 326 6.09 4.95 -26.89
C ARG A 326 5.65 6.39 -26.64
N ARG A 327 4.42 6.75 -27.06
CA ARG A 327 3.88 8.11 -26.88
C ARG A 327 3.74 8.48 -25.39
N TRP A 328 3.31 7.52 -24.58
CA TRP A 328 3.17 7.68 -23.13
C TRP A 328 4.52 7.77 -22.40
N LEU A 329 5.51 6.95 -22.78
CA LEU A 329 6.87 7.07 -22.26
C LEU A 329 7.49 8.41 -22.65
N ALA A 330 7.19 8.91 -23.84
CA ALA A 330 7.60 10.23 -24.28
C ALA A 330 6.76 11.38 -23.70
N ARG A 331 5.76 11.17 -22.83
CA ARG A 331 4.77 12.21 -22.43
C ARG A 331 5.38 13.53 -21.93
N PHE A 332 6.57 13.48 -21.35
CA PHE A 332 7.28 14.65 -20.84
C PHE A 332 8.26 15.28 -21.85
N ASP A 333 8.44 14.73 -23.05
CA ASP A 333 9.33 15.26 -24.09
C ASP A 333 8.79 16.55 -24.69
N ALA A 334 9.65 17.49 -25.09
CA ALA A 334 9.19 18.77 -25.64
C ALA A 334 8.28 18.63 -26.88
N ASP A 335 8.53 17.60 -27.68
CA ASP A 335 7.87 17.26 -28.95
C ASP A 335 6.78 16.19 -28.83
N SER A 336 6.47 15.72 -27.61
CA SER A 336 5.41 14.72 -27.40
C SER A 336 4.03 15.23 -27.78
N ASP A 337 3.19 14.31 -28.27
CA ASP A 337 1.80 14.58 -28.65
C ASP A 337 0.79 13.99 -27.66
N TRP A 338 1.22 13.36 -26.57
CA TRP A 338 0.34 12.76 -25.57
C TRP A 338 -0.28 13.84 -24.66
N PRO A 339 -1.58 13.74 -24.29
CA PRO A 339 -2.58 12.83 -24.88
C PRO A 339 -3.01 13.27 -26.29
N THR A 340 -3.14 14.59 -26.47
CA THR A 340 -3.29 15.26 -27.76
C THR A 340 -2.56 16.59 -27.74
N PRO A 341 -2.08 17.11 -28.90
CA PRO A 341 -1.46 18.43 -28.98
C PRO A 341 -2.33 19.55 -28.39
N THR A 342 -3.64 19.51 -28.64
CA THR A 342 -4.59 20.52 -28.13
C THR A 342 -4.63 20.57 -26.61
N THR A 343 -4.60 19.41 -25.94
CA THR A 343 -4.60 19.34 -24.47
C THR A 343 -3.26 19.77 -23.89
N ARG A 344 -2.16 19.45 -24.59
CA ARG A 344 -0.78 19.73 -24.16
C ARG A 344 -0.45 21.21 -24.09
N TRP A 345 -0.94 22.00 -25.04
CA TRP A 345 -0.64 23.42 -25.19
C TRP A 345 -1.69 24.36 -24.58
N LEU A 346 -2.59 23.83 -23.75
CA LEU A 346 -3.35 24.70 -22.86
C LEU A 346 -2.34 25.48 -22.01
N PRO A 347 -2.42 26.82 -21.95
CA PRO A 347 -1.57 27.58 -21.04
C PRO A 347 -1.72 26.95 -19.66
N PHE A 348 -0.59 26.71 -18.99
CA PHE A 348 -0.59 26.30 -17.59
C PHE A 348 -1.45 27.32 -16.86
N HIS A 349 -2.68 26.93 -16.56
CA HIS A 349 -3.42 27.55 -15.50
C HIS A 349 -2.76 26.92 -14.28
N PRO A 350 -2.03 27.70 -13.48
CA PRO A 350 -1.85 27.25 -12.11
C PRO A 350 -3.26 26.85 -11.66
N LEU A 351 -3.41 25.66 -11.10
CA LEU A 351 -4.42 25.54 -10.05
C LEU A 351 -4.28 26.83 -9.24
N PRO A 352 -5.36 27.61 -9.03
CA PRO A 352 -5.26 28.84 -8.28
C PRO A 352 -4.34 28.56 -7.08
N SER A 353 -3.29 29.37 -6.97
CA SER A 353 -2.39 29.35 -5.83
C SER A 353 -3.05 30.02 -4.62
N ASP A 354 -4.30 30.45 -4.77
CA ASP A 354 -5.22 30.42 -3.63
C ASP A 354 -5.29 28.96 -3.20
N PRO A 355 -5.05 28.60 -1.94
CA PRO A 355 -5.28 27.24 -1.49
C PRO A 355 -6.67 26.85 -1.99
N VAL A 356 -6.74 25.97 -2.99
CA VAL A 356 -7.97 25.24 -3.28
C VAL A 356 -8.29 24.71 -1.91
N PRO A 357 -9.42 25.11 -1.28
CA PRO A 357 -9.79 24.44 -0.07
C PRO A 357 -10.03 23.03 -0.58
N ALA A 358 -9.04 22.14 -0.38
CA ALA A 358 -9.20 20.70 -0.41
C ALA A 358 -10.55 20.52 0.24
N LYS A 359 -11.55 20.12 -0.56
CA LYS A 359 -12.97 20.25 -0.20
C LYS A 359 -13.06 19.72 1.21
N ARG A 360 -13.12 20.65 2.18
CA ARG A 360 -12.60 20.33 3.51
C ARG A 360 -13.44 19.17 3.96
N LEU A 361 -12.79 18.05 4.27
CA LEU A 361 -13.48 16.98 4.99
C LEU A 361 -14.27 17.70 6.09
N PRO A 362 -15.58 17.40 6.22
CA PRO A 362 -16.43 18.11 7.16
C PRO A 362 -15.66 18.35 8.45
N SER A 363 -15.52 19.61 8.82
CA SER A 363 -14.70 20.01 9.96
C SER A 363 -15.52 20.90 10.86
N ALA A 364 -15.33 20.73 12.16
CA ALA A 364 -16.12 21.41 13.16
C ALA A 364 -15.24 21.68 14.38
N ALA A 365 -15.41 22.89 14.94
CA ALA A 365 -14.65 23.29 16.12
C ALA A 365 -15.16 22.54 17.36
N SER A 366 -14.26 22.28 18.31
CA SER A 366 -14.65 21.81 19.65
C SER A 366 -15.70 22.76 20.25
N GLY A 367 -16.70 22.19 20.92
CA GLY A 367 -17.86 22.92 21.46
C GLY A 367 -19.00 23.11 20.46
N THR A 368 -18.85 22.69 19.20
CA THR A 368 -19.94 22.70 18.21
C THR A 368 -20.56 21.31 18.03
N PRO A 369 -21.86 21.21 17.67
CA PRO A 369 -22.48 19.94 17.33
C PRO A 369 -21.81 19.30 16.11
N CYS A 370 -21.59 17.99 16.17
CA CYS A 370 -21.04 17.18 15.10
C CYS A 370 -21.97 17.23 13.87
N LEU A 371 -21.40 17.45 12.70
CA LEU A 371 -22.16 17.73 11.49
C LEU A 371 -22.87 16.49 10.92
N GLN A 372 -22.31 15.31 11.18
CA GLN A 372 -22.82 14.03 10.71
C GLN A 372 -22.23 12.87 11.51
N ASP A 373 -22.91 11.73 11.48
CA ASP A 373 -22.39 10.47 12.01
C ASP A 373 -21.04 10.12 11.39
N GLY A 374 -20.11 9.63 12.20
CA GLY A 374 -18.89 9.01 11.69
C GLY A 374 -17.72 9.05 12.66
N TRP A 375 -16.58 8.58 12.16
CA TRP A 375 -15.28 8.75 12.79
C TRP A 375 -14.71 10.11 12.46
N TRP A 376 -14.21 10.79 13.47
CA TRP A 376 -13.57 12.10 13.37
C TRP A 376 -12.26 12.08 14.12
N PHE A 377 -11.32 12.91 13.73
CA PHE A 377 -10.04 13.06 14.39
C PHE A 377 -9.61 14.53 14.41
N VAL A 378 -8.61 14.84 15.21
CA VAL A 378 -7.97 16.16 15.24
C VAL A 378 -6.63 16.04 14.54
N ALA A 379 -6.44 16.79 13.46
CA ALA A 379 -5.18 16.81 12.72
C ALA A 379 -4.02 17.18 13.66
N HIS A 380 -2.87 16.52 13.49
CA HIS A 380 -1.67 16.69 14.32
C HIS A 380 -1.85 16.34 15.82
N ARG A 381 -2.97 15.70 16.20
CA ARG A 381 -3.17 15.10 17.52
C ARG A 381 -3.25 13.58 17.35
N PRO A 382 -2.13 12.87 17.58
CA PRO A 382 -2.14 11.41 17.63
C PRO A 382 -3.22 10.92 18.58
N TYR A 383 -3.88 9.82 18.21
CA TYR A 383 -4.86 9.12 19.05
C TYR A 383 -6.11 9.92 19.42
N SER A 384 -6.42 10.98 18.67
CA SER A 384 -7.64 11.79 18.85
C SER A 384 -8.88 11.17 18.21
N ARG A 385 -8.74 10.11 17.40
CA ARG A 385 -9.82 9.54 16.59
C ARG A 385 -10.96 8.98 17.44
N GLN A 386 -12.17 9.48 17.24
CA GLN A 386 -13.38 9.15 18.01
C GLN A 386 -14.60 9.07 17.11
N ALA A 387 -15.58 8.26 17.49
CA ALA A 387 -16.86 8.18 16.80
C ALA A 387 -17.84 9.20 17.38
N PHE A 388 -18.56 9.91 16.52
CA PHE A 388 -19.61 10.84 16.93
C PHE A 388 -20.90 10.57 16.16
N LYS A 389 -22.02 10.85 16.82
CA LYS A 389 -23.33 10.97 16.19
C LYS A 389 -23.61 12.41 15.80
N GLN A 390 -24.38 12.59 14.72
CA GLN A 390 -24.83 13.90 14.30
C GLN A 390 -25.53 14.62 15.47
N GLY A 391 -25.12 15.85 15.75
CA GLY A 391 -25.64 16.64 16.85
C GLY A 391 -24.89 16.49 18.18
N GLU A 392 -24.02 15.49 18.35
CA GLU A 392 -23.18 15.37 19.56
C GLU A 392 -22.15 16.50 19.62
N THR A 393 -21.92 17.08 20.80
CA THR A 393 -20.94 18.17 20.93
C THR A 393 -19.52 17.62 20.85
N LEU A 394 -18.73 18.12 19.89
CA LEU A 394 -17.33 17.74 19.73
C LEU A 394 -16.50 18.26 20.92
N PRO A 395 -15.74 17.41 21.62
CA PRO A 395 -15.09 17.81 22.86
C PRO A 395 -13.86 18.68 22.59
N ALA A 396 -13.51 19.52 23.57
CA ALA A 396 -12.19 20.14 23.63
C ALA A 396 -11.17 19.11 24.13
N LEU A 397 -9.97 19.12 23.55
CA LEU A 397 -8.84 18.31 24.03
C LEU A 397 -7.88 19.20 24.83
N PRO A 398 -7.22 18.70 25.88
CA PRO A 398 -6.27 19.49 26.66
C PRO A 398 -5.12 20.00 25.79
N ALA A 399 -5.00 21.31 25.59
CA ALA A 399 -3.87 21.94 24.91
C ALA A 399 -2.61 21.86 25.79
N GLU A 400 -1.47 21.39 25.27
CA GLU A 400 -0.18 21.54 25.98
C GLU A 400 0.38 22.98 25.89
N SER A 401 -0.27 23.87 25.15
CA SER A 401 0.04 25.30 25.12
C SER A 401 -1.04 26.08 24.38
N GLY A 402 -1.63 27.07 25.08
CA GLY A 402 -2.27 28.31 24.57
C GLY A 402 -3.34 28.26 23.46
N ASP A 403 -4.56 28.71 23.79
CA ASP A 403 -5.61 29.35 22.96
C ASP A 403 -5.97 28.85 21.54
N GLU A 404 -5.39 27.75 21.04
CA GLU A 404 -5.74 27.20 19.73
C GLU A 404 -7.05 26.42 19.78
N GLN A 405 -8.02 26.83 18.95
CA GLN A 405 -9.31 26.16 18.81
C GLN A 405 -9.12 24.77 18.18
N VAL A 406 -9.51 23.72 18.88
CA VAL A 406 -9.41 22.33 18.38
C VAL A 406 -10.40 22.14 17.23
N ILE A 407 -9.89 21.73 16.07
CA ILE A 407 -10.69 21.44 14.88
C ILE A 407 -10.75 19.94 14.68
N TRP A 408 -11.96 19.38 14.77
CA TRP A 408 -12.26 18.01 14.40
C TRP A 408 -12.50 17.93 12.90
N GLN A 409 -11.98 16.88 12.26
CA GLN A 409 -12.13 16.58 10.84
C GLN A 409 -12.74 15.18 10.70
N LEU A 410 -13.72 15.04 9.80
CA LEU A 410 -14.26 13.74 9.46
C LEU A 410 -13.16 12.87 8.86
N ASP A 411 -13.02 11.67 9.38
CA ASP A 411 -12.13 10.66 8.81
C ASP A 411 -12.75 10.08 7.53
N THR A 412 -11.96 9.85 6.49
CA THR A 412 -12.45 9.11 5.31
C THR A 412 -12.50 7.62 5.57
N ASP A 413 -11.68 7.09 6.47
CA ASP A 413 -11.80 5.74 6.99
C ASP A 413 -12.86 5.72 8.10
N GLN A 414 -13.98 5.06 7.84
CA GLN A 414 -15.08 4.91 8.78
C GLN A 414 -15.03 3.58 9.53
N THR A 415 -13.93 2.84 9.44
CA THR A 415 -13.76 1.52 10.05
C THR A 415 -13.31 1.68 11.51
N PRO A 416 -14.01 1.05 12.48
CA PRO A 416 -13.54 1.00 13.86
C PRO A 416 -12.34 0.06 14.02
N SER A 417 -11.23 0.56 14.55
CA SER A 417 -10.05 -0.26 14.87
C SER A 417 -10.39 -1.37 15.88
N ARG A 418 -9.71 -2.52 15.77
CA ARG A 418 -9.75 -3.59 16.79
C ARG A 418 -8.59 -3.48 17.79
N HIS A 419 -7.72 -2.48 17.64
CA HIS A 419 -6.57 -2.26 18.51
C HIS A 419 -6.50 -0.79 18.92
N ALA A 420 -6.09 -0.53 20.16
CA ALA A 420 -5.87 0.82 20.68
C ALA A 420 -4.95 0.77 21.90
N SER A 421 -4.24 1.86 22.18
CA SER A 421 -3.33 1.96 23.32
C SER A 421 -4.03 2.51 24.57
N SER A 422 -3.38 2.37 25.72
CA SER A 422 -3.83 2.98 26.98
C SER A 422 -3.95 4.51 26.85
N GLY A 423 -5.00 5.07 27.41
CA GLY A 423 -5.34 6.50 27.29
C GLY A 423 -6.09 6.85 26.01
N GLU A 424 -6.05 6.00 24.98
CA GLU A 424 -6.80 6.22 23.74
C GLU A 424 -8.30 5.92 23.94
N PRO A 425 -9.18 6.64 23.23
CA PRO A 425 -10.61 6.34 23.22
C PRO A 425 -10.88 4.98 22.59
N ALA A 426 -11.63 4.12 23.27
CA ALA A 426 -11.97 2.78 22.76
C ALA A 426 -12.74 2.88 21.43
N PRO A 427 -12.16 2.40 20.30
CA PRO A 427 -12.82 2.47 18.99
C PRO A 427 -14.05 1.57 18.87
N ARG A 428 -14.26 0.67 19.83
CA ARG A 428 -15.35 -0.29 19.88
C ARG A 428 -15.82 -0.42 21.32
N GLU A 429 -17.13 -0.50 21.49
CA GLU A 429 -17.72 -0.94 22.73
C GLU A 429 -17.48 -2.45 22.91
N GLY A 430 -17.12 -2.88 24.12
CA GLY A 430 -17.01 -4.29 24.48
C GLY A 430 -15.78 -4.62 25.31
N ARG A 431 -15.39 -5.89 25.26
CA ARG A 431 -14.26 -6.46 26.00
C ARG A 431 -12.96 -6.17 25.26
N TRP A 432 -11.98 -5.67 26.00
CA TRP A 432 -10.63 -5.36 25.55
C TRP A 432 -9.63 -6.16 26.38
N GLU A 433 -8.75 -6.90 25.72
CA GLU A 433 -7.71 -7.72 26.33
C GLU A 433 -6.34 -7.07 26.09
N LEU A 434 -5.45 -7.12 27.08
CA LEU A 434 -4.07 -6.67 26.94
C LEU A 434 -3.33 -7.60 25.97
N GLU A 435 -2.70 -7.05 24.92
CA GLU A 435 -2.07 -7.86 23.86
C GLU A 435 -0.95 -8.78 24.38
N SER A 436 -0.20 -8.33 25.40
CA SER A 436 0.89 -9.10 26.01
C SER A 436 0.42 -10.11 27.07
N ASP A 437 -0.80 -9.94 27.59
CA ASP A 437 -1.38 -10.81 28.61
C ASP A 437 -2.92 -10.82 28.48
N PRO A 438 -3.49 -11.80 27.75
CA PRO A 438 -4.94 -11.91 27.54
C PRO A 438 -5.76 -12.13 28.82
N TYR A 439 -5.11 -12.44 29.96
CA TYR A 439 -5.78 -12.54 31.26
C TYR A 439 -6.08 -11.18 31.89
N THR A 440 -5.36 -10.15 31.45
CA THR A 440 -5.63 -8.78 31.81
C THR A 440 -6.63 -8.18 30.83
N GLU A 441 -7.78 -7.75 31.34
CA GLU A 441 -8.88 -7.26 30.52
C GLU A 441 -9.61 -6.06 31.11
N CYS A 442 -10.37 -5.39 30.26
CA CYS A 442 -11.35 -4.42 30.69
C CYS A 442 -12.55 -4.38 29.72
N THR A 443 -13.70 -3.94 30.21
CA THR A 443 -14.84 -3.60 29.34
C THR A 443 -14.88 -2.08 29.17
N ARG A 444 -15.04 -1.61 27.94
CA ARG A 444 -15.15 -0.18 27.63
C ARG A 444 -16.37 0.10 26.78
N GLN A 445 -17.03 1.21 27.10
CA GLN A 445 -17.99 1.85 26.23
C GLN A 445 -17.26 2.51 25.05
N LEU A 446 -17.95 2.73 23.94
CA LEU A 446 -17.40 3.47 22.80
C LEU A 446 -16.81 4.81 23.26
N ASN A 447 -15.62 5.16 22.75
CA ASN A 447 -14.83 6.34 23.10
C ASN A 447 -14.31 6.43 24.54
N ALA A 448 -14.64 5.50 25.44
CA ALA A 448 -14.11 5.53 26.80
C ALA A 448 -12.59 5.23 26.79
N PRO A 449 -11.77 5.93 27.58
CA PRO A 449 -10.33 5.75 27.55
C PRO A 449 -9.93 4.34 28.03
N LEU A 450 -9.03 3.71 27.31
CA LEU A 450 -8.45 2.43 27.71
C LEU A 450 -7.51 2.61 28.92
N PRO A 451 -7.52 1.69 29.89
CA PRO A 451 -6.75 1.86 31.12
C PRO A 451 -5.26 1.62 30.90
N TYR A 452 -4.44 2.26 31.72
CA TYR A 452 -3.04 1.90 31.87
C TYR A 452 -2.92 0.61 32.68
N HIS A 453 -1.95 -0.23 32.35
CA HIS A 453 -1.63 -1.43 33.12
C HIS A 453 -0.31 -1.21 33.87
N GLU A 454 -0.32 -1.37 35.20
CA GLU A 454 0.85 -1.13 36.06
C GLU A 454 1.53 0.24 35.82
N TYR A 455 0.72 1.28 35.62
CA TYR A 455 1.17 2.65 35.31
C TYR A 455 1.95 2.79 34.00
N ARG A 456 1.90 1.78 33.12
CA ARG A 456 2.52 1.81 31.79
C ARG A 456 1.46 1.86 30.70
N ALA A 457 1.79 2.57 29.62
CA ALA A 457 0.98 2.53 28.41
C ALA A 457 1.16 1.15 27.76
N VAL A 458 0.06 0.48 27.50
CA VAL A 458 0.01 -0.85 26.89
C VAL A 458 -0.97 -0.88 25.71
N ARG A 459 -0.82 -1.87 24.83
CA ARG A 459 -1.73 -2.11 23.70
C ARG A 459 -2.86 -3.05 24.09
N TRP A 460 -4.07 -2.68 23.71
CA TRP A 460 -5.29 -3.45 23.93
C TRP A 460 -5.85 -3.93 22.60
N ARG A 461 -6.41 -5.13 22.62
CA ARG A 461 -7.14 -5.76 21.51
C ARG A 461 -8.60 -5.89 21.88
N TRP A 462 -9.48 -5.41 21.02
CA TRP A 462 -10.91 -5.61 21.15
C TRP A 462 -11.28 -7.05 20.78
N THR A 463 -12.14 -7.62 21.62
CA THR A 463 -12.67 -8.97 21.43
C THR A 463 -14.17 -8.91 21.32
N GLU A 464 -14.70 -9.64 20.35
CA GLU A 464 -16.13 -9.75 20.13
C GLU A 464 -16.76 -10.57 21.26
N GLY A 465 -17.86 -10.05 21.82
CA GLY A 465 -18.50 -10.65 22.99
C GLY A 465 -18.87 -12.11 22.77
N GLY A 466 -18.31 -12.99 23.59
CA GLY A 466 -18.63 -14.43 23.60
C GLY A 466 -17.86 -15.29 22.61
N THR A 467 -16.92 -14.76 21.81
CA THR A 467 -16.07 -15.63 20.97
C THR A 467 -14.78 -16.07 21.65
N ARG A 468 -14.56 -15.64 22.90
CA ARG A 468 -13.40 -15.99 23.74
C ARG A 468 -13.83 -16.22 25.18
N ALA A 469 -13.27 -17.23 25.84
CA ALA A 469 -13.54 -17.56 27.24
C ALA A 469 -12.34 -18.27 27.90
N ARG A 470 -12.20 -18.14 29.21
CA ARG A 470 -11.09 -18.73 29.97
C ARG A 470 -11.51 -20.03 30.65
N SER A 471 -10.56 -20.93 30.86
CA SER A 471 -10.79 -22.13 31.67
C SER A 471 -11.41 -21.78 33.04
N GLY A 472 -12.55 -22.39 33.36
CA GLY A 472 -13.37 -22.12 34.54
C GLY A 472 -14.50 -21.11 34.34
N GLU A 473 -14.48 -20.30 33.27
CA GLU A 473 -15.64 -19.46 32.89
C GLU A 473 -16.75 -20.33 32.29
N LEU A 474 -17.99 -19.88 32.40
CA LEU A 474 -19.11 -20.56 31.75
C LEU A 474 -19.11 -20.27 30.26
N CYS A 475 -19.32 -21.30 29.46
CA CYS A 475 -19.36 -21.24 28.02
C CYS A 475 -20.43 -20.24 27.54
N PRO A 476 -20.05 -19.14 26.88
CA PRO A 476 -20.97 -18.07 26.51
C PRO A 476 -21.85 -18.44 25.31
N TRP A 477 -21.41 -19.37 24.45
CA TRP A 477 -22.17 -19.86 23.29
C TRP A 477 -21.85 -21.33 23.02
N PRO A 478 -22.86 -22.17 22.73
CA PRO A 478 -22.62 -23.56 22.38
C PRO A 478 -21.84 -23.64 21.06
N GLY A 479 -20.92 -24.59 20.95
CA GLY A 479 -20.14 -24.77 19.74
C GLY A 479 -18.78 -25.40 19.99
N THR A 480 -18.00 -25.54 18.94
CA THR A 480 -16.61 -25.95 19.02
C THR A 480 -15.74 -24.77 19.45
N TRP A 481 -14.96 -25.00 20.49
CA TRP A 481 -13.99 -24.09 21.05
C TRP A 481 -12.60 -24.69 20.89
N THR A 482 -11.62 -23.88 20.54
CA THR A 482 -10.22 -24.31 20.40
C THR A 482 -9.32 -23.52 21.33
N CYS A 483 -8.27 -24.15 21.84
CA CYS A 483 -7.26 -23.45 22.64
C CYS A 483 -6.43 -22.52 21.77
N GLU A 484 -6.37 -21.22 22.13
CA GLU A 484 -5.72 -20.18 21.32
C GLU A 484 -4.26 -20.51 20.97
N TYR A 485 -3.52 -21.09 21.91
CA TYR A 485 -2.08 -21.35 21.80
C TYR A 485 -1.73 -22.82 21.64
N ARG A 486 -2.73 -23.72 21.58
CA ARG A 486 -2.55 -25.13 21.19
C ARG A 486 -3.60 -25.54 20.16
N PRO A 487 -3.50 -25.03 18.91
CA PRO A 487 -4.44 -25.35 17.84
C PRO A 487 -4.53 -26.87 17.62
N GLY A 488 -5.75 -27.40 17.49
CA GLY A 488 -6.01 -28.85 17.38
C GLY A 488 -6.55 -29.51 18.65
N ASN A 489 -6.69 -28.76 19.76
CA ASN A 489 -7.47 -29.18 20.93
C ASN A 489 -8.90 -28.63 20.84
N ASP A 490 -9.62 -29.06 19.82
CA ASP A 490 -10.99 -28.61 19.59
C ASP A 490 -11.93 -29.37 20.54
N GLN A 491 -12.77 -28.65 21.25
CA GLN A 491 -13.76 -29.21 22.16
C GLN A 491 -15.12 -28.57 21.91
N TYR A 492 -16.11 -29.41 21.67
CA TYR A 492 -17.49 -28.96 21.68
C TYR A 492 -17.94 -28.73 23.13
N LEU A 493 -18.43 -27.52 23.42
CA LEU A 493 -18.93 -27.14 24.73
C LEU A 493 -20.36 -26.62 24.58
N GLU A 494 -21.26 -27.09 25.45
CA GLU A 494 -22.64 -26.60 25.47
C GLU A 494 -22.70 -25.23 26.16
N TYR A 495 -23.80 -24.51 25.94
CA TYR A 495 -24.03 -23.24 26.60
C TYR A 495 -24.01 -23.41 28.13
N LYS A 496 -23.20 -22.58 28.80
CA LYS A 496 -22.91 -22.60 30.24
C LYS A 496 -22.08 -23.78 30.77
N ASP A 497 -21.52 -24.63 29.92
CA ASP A 497 -20.52 -25.58 30.39
C ASP A 497 -19.27 -24.86 30.91
N PRO A 498 -18.65 -25.29 32.02
CA PRO A 498 -17.40 -24.71 32.45
C PRO A 498 -16.30 -25.00 31.43
N MET A 499 -15.61 -23.96 30.99
CA MET A 499 -14.49 -24.06 30.07
C MET A 499 -13.37 -24.93 30.68
N PRO A 500 -12.92 -26.00 30.00
CA PRO A 500 -12.02 -26.98 30.58
C PRO A 500 -10.56 -26.52 30.60
N THR A 501 -9.76 -27.07 31.50
CA THR A 501 -8.29 -26.94 31.48
C THR A 501 -7.66 -27.94 30.51
N ILE A 502 -6.50 -27.62 29.94
CA ILE A 502 -5.71 -28.57 29.14
C ILE A 502 -4.46 -28.96 29.95
N ASP A 503 -4.27 -30.25 30.19
CA ASP A 503 -3.15 -30.79 31.00
C ASP A 503 -3.03 -30.18 32.41
N GLY A 504 -4.14 -29.71 32.98
CA GLY A 504 -4.18 -29.01 34.27
C GLY A 504 -3.86 -27.51 34.21
N ASP A 505 -3.47 -27.00 33.04
CA ASP A 505 -3.21 -25.58 32.82
C ASP A 505 -4.51 -24.84 32.46
N LYS A 506 -4.66 -23.63 33.01
CA LYS A 506 -5.71 -22.71 32.57
C LYS A 506 -5.36 -22.21 31.18
N VAL A 507 -6.32 -22.35 30.27
CA VAL A 507 -6.20 -21.93 28.88
C VAL A 507 -7.30 -20.98 28.43
N LEU A 508 -6.98 -20.24 27.36
CA LEU A 508 -7.93 -19.40 26.66
C LEU A 508 -8.53 -20.17 25.48
N TRP A 509 -9.85 -20.22 25.49
CA TRP A 509 -10.68 -20.85 24.47
C TRP A 509 -11.19 -19.79 23.49
N VAL A 510 -11.17 -20.13 22.22
CA VAL A 510 -11.70 -19.30 21.13
C VAL A 510 -12.79 -20.10 20.43
N TRP A 511 -13.97 -19.52 20.29
CA TRP A 511 -15.09 -20.13 19.59
C TRP A 511 -14.79 -20.21 18.09
N VAL A 512 -15.03 -21.38 17.50
CA VAL A 512 -14.69 -21.70 16.11
C VAL A 512 -15.96 -21.70 15.26
N ASP A 513 -16.88 -22.60 15.58
CA ASP A 513 -18.17 -22.72 14.90
C ASP A 513 -19.20 -23.47 15.76
N LEU A 514 -20.43 -23.59 15.25
CA LEU A 514 -21.54 -24.27 15.91
C LEU A 514 -21.54 -25.79 15.73
N LYS A 515 -20.62 -26.37 14.96
CA LYS A 515 -20.67 -27.79 14.58
C LYS A 515 -19.97 -28.63 15.63
N ASN A 516 -20.60 -29.71 16.04
CA ASN A 516 -19.97 -30.73 16.86
C ASN A 516 -19.02 -31.54 15.97
N ILE A 517 -17.70 -31.36 16.12
CA ILE A 517 -16.71 -32.21 15.45
C ILE A 517 -16.66 -33.52 16.22
N ILE A 518 -17.57 -34.44 15.88
CA ILE A 518 -17.44 -35.84 16.24
C ILE A 518 -16.29 -36.38 15.38
N THR A 519 -15.11 -36.59 15.98
CA THR A 519 -14.00 -37.33 15.37
C THR A 519 -14.39 -38.76 15.05
#